data_AF-A0A3D2BQG2-F1
#
_entry.id   AF-A0A3D2BQG2-F1
#
_cell.length_a   1.000
_cell.length_b   1.000
_cell.length_c   1.000
_cell.angle_alpha   90.00
_cell.angle_beta   90.00
_cell.angle_gamma   90.00
#
_symmetry.space_group_name_H-M   'P 1'
#
loop_
_entity.id
_entity.type
_entity.pdbx_description
1 polymer ?
#
loop_
_entity_poly.entity_id
_entity_poly.type
_entity_poly.pdbx_seq_one_letter_code
_entity_poly.pdbx_strand_id
1 'polypeptide(L)'
;AAGELEPPVRVPLWGRVFSKFFPWVWMAVIVLPLTGYWMIYTVWGGFAALPVHGHIMNGLGLIMIAVYLHLWFAPYKRFRAALIDGNIPAAGANLNQIRILVTANLVIGLANSVIGSTGRYW
;
A
#
# COMPACT_ATOMS: atom_id res chain seq x y z
N ALA A 1 20.10 -10.21 -21.36
CA ALA A 1 19.26 -9.13 -21.90
C ALA A 1 17.81 -9.61 -21.86
N ALA A 2 16.98 -9.07 -20.97
CA ALA A 2 15.56 -9.44 -20.91
C ALA A 2 14.83 -8.67 -22.02
N GLY A 3 14.47 -9.40 -23.09
CA GLY A 3 13.78 -8.84 -24.24
C GLY A 3 12.47 -8.16 -23.82
N GLU A 4 12.18 -7.04 -24.48
CA GLU A 4 10.93 -6.31 -24.30
C GLU A 4 9.76 -7.22 -24.64
N LEU A 5 9.14 -7.80 -23.61
CA LEU A 5 7.95 -8.65 -23.79
C LEU A 5 6.88 -7.85 -24.52
N GLU A 6 6.25 -8.42 -25.54
CA GLU A 6 5.20 -7.74 -26.30
C GLU A 6 4.04 -7.32 -25.36
N PRO A 7 3.37 -6.17 -25.63
CA PRO A 7 2.30 -5.63 -24.79
C PRO A 7 1.22 -6.64 -24.33
N PRO A 8 0.79 -7.62 -25.15
CA PRO A 8 -0.23 -8.62 -24.76
C PRO A 8 0.22 -9.56 -23.63
N VAL A 9 1.52 -9.80 -23.48
CA VAL A 9 2.08 -10.78 -22.53
C VAL A 9 2.36 -10.16 -21.16
N ARG A 10 2.56 -8.84 -21.08
CA ARG A 10 2.92 -8.14 -19.83
C ARG A 10 1.78 -8.11 -18.82
N VAL A 11 0.55 -7.88 -19.28
CA VAL A 11 -0.61 -7.65 -18.39
C VAL A 11 -0.98 -8.91 -17.58
N PRO A 12 -1.03 -10.13 -18.16
CA PRO A 12 -1.28 -11.35 -17.40
C PRO A 12 -0.18 -11.71 -16.40
N LEU A 13 1.09 -11.36 -16.67
CA LEU A 13 2.20 -11.59 -15.75
C LEU A 13 2.05 -10.77 -14.46
N TRP A 14 1.68 -9.49 -14.57
CA TRP A 14 1.38 -8.65 -13.42
C TRP A 14 0.26 -9.23 -12.56
N GLY A 15 -0.74 -9.87 -13.16
CA GLY A 15 -1.80 -10.57 -12.41
C GLY A 15 -1.28 -11.67 -11.48
N ARG A 16 -0.29 -12.45 -11.91
CA ARG A 16 0.33 -13.50 -11.06
C ARG A 16 1.24 -12.92 -9.98
N VAL A 17 1.92 -11.81 -10.27
CA VAL A 17 2.75 -11.13 -9.26
C VAL A 17 1.87 -10.54 -8.17
N PHE A 18 0.80 -9.84 -8.56
CA PHE A 18 -0.13 -9.23 -7.63
C PHE A 18 -0.88 -10.24 -6.75
N SER A 19 -1.23 -11.42 -7.28
CA SER A 19 -1.90 -12.45 -6.48
C SER A 19 -1.04 -12.97 -5.32
N LYS A 20 0.30 -12.98 -5.48
CA LYS A 20 1.23 -13.34 -4.41
C LYS A 20 1.64 -12.16 -3.55
N PHE A 21 1.76 -10.97 -4.13
CA PHE A 21 2.23 -9.77 -3.44
C PHE A 21 1.19 -9.22 -2.46
N PHE A 22 -0.08 -9.08 -2.88
CA PHE A 22 -1.09 -8.43 -2.05
C PHE A 22 -1.46 -9.17 -0.74
N PRO A 23 -1.44 -10.50 -0.65
CA PRO A 23 -1.56 -11.18 0.66
C PRO A 23 -0.51 -10.75 1.68
N TRP A 24 0.74 -10.53 1.25
CA TRP A 24 1.80 -10.00 2.13
C TRP A 24 1.54 -8.56 2.54
N VAL A 25 1.02 -7.72 1.62
CA VAL A 25 0.63 -6.35 1.95
C VAL A 25 -0.53 -6.33 2.95
N TRP A 26 -1.52 -7.22 2.80
CA TRP A 26 -2.61 -7.40 3.77
C TRP A 26 -2.08 -7.75 5.16
N MET A 27 -1.11 -8.68 5.25
CA MET A 27 -0.46 -9.00 6.51
C MET A 27 0.20 -7.76 7.12
N ALA A 28 0.96 -6.99 6.34
CA ALA A 28 1.60 -5.77 6.83
C ALA A 28 0.58 -4.71 7.29
N VAL A 29 -0.50 -4.52 6.53
CA VAL A 29 -1.60 -3.58 6.84
C VAL A 29 -2.31 -3.92 8.15
N ILE A 30 -2.32 -5.19 8.57
CA ILE A 30 -2.92 -5.62 9.83
C ILE A 30 -1.88 -5.61 10.96
N VAL A 31 -0.71 -6.19 10.72
CA VAL A 31 0.33 -6.37 11.74
C VAL A 31 0.94 -5.03 12.17
N LEU A 32 1.19 -4.10 11.24
CA LEU A 32 1.83 -2.82 11.58
C LEU A 32 0.95 -1.94 12.50
N PRO A 33 -0.36 -1.75 12.25
CA PRO A 33 -1.21 -1.02 13.19
C PRO A 33 -1.39 -1.75 14.52
N LEU A 34 -1.55 -3.08 14.51
CA LEU A 34 -1.69 -3.85 15.75
C LEU A 34 -0.46 -3.70 16.65
N THR A 35 0.73 -3.84 16.07
CA THR A 35 2.00 -3.66 16.80
C THR A 35 2.22 -2.20 17.21
N GLY A 36 1.85 -1.24 16.35
CA GLY A 36 1.90 0.19 16.67
C GLY A 36 0.99 0.56 17.85
N TYR A 37 -0.27 0.12 17.82
CA TYR A 37 -1.21 0.35 18.93
C TYR A 37 -0.78 -0.36 20.20
N TRP A 38 -0.29 -1.61 20.10
CA TRP A 38 0.29 -2.30 21.25
C TRP A 38 1.37 -1.45 21.93
N MET A 39 2.34 -0.93 21.15
CA MET A 39 3.40 -0.08 21.67
C MET A 39 2.88 1.24 22.26
N ILE A 40 1.87 1.86 21.66
CA ILE A 40 1.22 3.07 22.21
C ILE A 40 0.65 2.80 23.61
N TYR A 41 -0.02 1.67 23.81
CA TYR A 41 -0.59 1.34 25.12
C TYR A 41 0.44 0.82 26.13
N THR A 42 1.42 0.02 25.71
CA THR A 42 2.37 -0.61 26.65
C THR A 42 3.59 0.26 26.97
N VAL A 43 4.10 1.03 26.01
CA VAL A 43 5.33 1.83 26.17
C VAL A 43 5.00 3.26 26.53
N TRP A 44 4.02 3.85 25.86
CA TRP A 44 3.67 5.27 26.03
C TRP A 44 2.55 5.50 27.04
N GLY A 45 1.90 4.45 27.55
CA GLY A 45 0.81 4.57 28.52
C GLY A 45 -0.52 5.04 27.92
N GLY A 46 -0.66 4.96 26.59
CA GLY A 46 -1.87 5.32 25.85
C GLY A 46 -1.73 6.59 25.01
N PHE A 47 -2.79 6.91 24.26
CA PHE A 47 -2.80 8.06 23.34
C PHE A 47 -2.66 9.43 24.01
N ALA A 48 -3.01 9.55 25.30
CA ALA A 48 -2.95 10.81 26.02
C ALA A 48 -1.51 11.29 26.31
N ALA A 49 -0.56 10.36 26.36
CA ALA A 49 0.85 10.64 26.57
C ALA A 49 1.66 10.57 25.26
N LEU A 50 0.96 10.44 24.12
CA LEU A 50 1.60 10.33 22.81
C LEU A 50 2.04 11.72 22.32
N PRO A 51 3.30 11.91 21.94
CA PRO A 51 3.76 13.15 21.34
C PRO A 51 3.06 13.42 20.01
N VAL A 52 2.99 14.69 19.60
CA VAL A 52 2.28 15.13 18.38
C VAL A 52 2.75 14.38 17.13
N HIS A 53 4.05 14.05 17.04
CA HIS A 53 4.59 13.25 15.94
C HIS A 53 3.97 11.84 15.86
N GLY A 54 3.63 11.23 16.99
CA GLY A 54 2.98 9.92 17.06
C GLY A 54 1.55 9.95 16.51
N HIS A 55 0.81 11.03 16.77
CA HIS A 55 -0.53 11.23 16.19
C HIS A 55 -0.46 11.45 14.67
N ILE A 56 0.51 12.25 14.20
CA ILE A 56 0.74 12.46 12.76
C ILE A 56 1.12 11.15 12.07
N MET A 57 2.06 10.41 12.65
CA MET A 57 2.52 9.11 12.13
C MET A 57 1.36 8.10 12.07
N ASN A 58 0.50 8.07 13.10
CA ASN A 58 -0.68 7.24 13.10
C ASN A 58 -1.69 7.65 12.01
N GLY A 59 -1.95 8.94 11.87
CA GLY A 59 -2.83 9.48 10.82
C GLY A 59 -2.33 9.15 9.42
N LEU A 60 -1.02 9.28 9.16
CA LEU A 60 -0.41 8.87 7.89
C LEU A 60 -0.55 7.36 7.66
N GLY A 61 -0.34 6.55 8.70
CA GLY A 61 -0.58 5.11 8.64
C GLY A 61 -2.02 4.77 8.23
N LEU A 62 -3.01 5.45 8.80
CA LEU A 62 -4.42 5.27 8.44
C LEU A 62 -4.71 5.68 6.99
N ILE A 63 -4.11 6.79 6.52
CA ILE A 63 -4.23 7.23 5.12
C ILE A 63 -3.65 6.17 4.18
N MET A 64 -2.49 5.59 4.50
CA MET A 64 -1.88 4.50 3.71
C MET A 64 -2.80 3.28 3.63
N ILE A 65 -3.43 2.90 4.75
CA ILE A 65 -4.40 1.80 4.78
C ILE A 65 -5.60 2.12 3.89
N ALA A 66 -6.15 3.34 3.98
CA ALA A 66 -7.28 3.75 3.15
C ALA A 66 -6.94 3.72 1.65
N VAL A 67 -5.75 4.19 1.26
CA VAL A 67 -5.25 4.13 -0.12
C VAL A 67 -5.14 2.67 -0.58
N TYR A 68 -4.59 1.79 0.26
CA TYR A 68 -4.49 0.37 -0.06
C TYR A 68 -5.85 -0.32 -0.21
N LEU A 69 -6.80 -0.05 0.69
CA LEU A 69 -8.16 -0.58 0.59
C LEU A 69 -8.84 -0.10 -0.69
N HIS A 70 -8.71 1.19 -1.02
CA HIS A 70 -9.23 1.73 -2.27
C HIS A 70 -8.62 1.02 -3.49
N LEU A 71 -7.30 0.83 -3.50
CA LEU A 71 -6.58 0.09 -4.54
C LEU A 71 -7.12 -1.34 -4.70
N TRP A 72 -7.31 -2.06 -3.59
CA TRP A 72 -7.76 -3.45 -3.60
C TRP A 72 -9.20 -3.58 -4.11
N PHE A 73 -10.12 -2.76 -3.59
CA PHE A 73 -11.54 -2.88 -3.90
C PHE A 73 -11.93 -2.31 -5.26
N ALA A 74 -11.21 -1.29 -5.76
CA ALA A 74 -11.54 -0.65 -7.03
C ALA A 74 -10.64 -1.12 -8.19
N PRO A 75 -9.41 -0.61 -8.40
CA PRO A 75 -8.65 -0.91 -9.60
C PRO A 75 -8.16 -2.36 -9.66
N TYR A 76 -7.84 -3.02 -8.54
CA TYR A 76 -7.43 -4.43 -8.58
C TYR A 76 -8.59 -5.37 -8.97
N LYS A 77 -9.78 -5.14 -8.42
CA LYS A 77 -11.00 -5.88 -8.82
C LYS A 77 -11.30 -5.68 -10.31
N ARG A 78 -11.25 -4.43 -10.80
CA ARG A 78 -11.47 -4.09 -12.22
C ARG A 78 -10.40 -4.69 -13.13
N PHE A 79 -9.14 -4.69 -12.70
CA PHE A 79 -8.03 -5.32 -13.40
C PHE A 79 -8.25 -6.82 -13.59
N ARG A 80 -8.65 -7.53 -12.52
CA ARG A 80 -8.94 -8.97 -12.59
C ARG A 80 -10.13 -9.27 -13.49
N ALA A 81 -11.21 -8.47 -13.42
CA ALA A 81 -12.36 -8.63 -14.30
C ALA A 81 -11.97 -8.43 -15.77
N ALA A 82 -11.25 -7.35 -16.10
CA ALA A 82 -10.79 -7.08 -17.46
C ALA A 82 -9.85 -8.17 -18.01
N LEU A 83 -9.04 -8.81 -17.16
CA LEU A 83 -8.23 -9.97 -17.56
C LEU A 83 -9.06 -11.21 -17.88
N ILE A 84 -10.14 -11.46 -17.13
CA ILE A 84 -11.06 -12.59 -17.37
C ILE A 84 -11.83 -12.38 -18.67
N ASP A 85 -12.26 -11.14 -18.92
CA ASP A 85 -13.01 -10.74 -20.13
C ASP A 85 -12.11 -10.60 -21.38
N GLY A 86 -10.80 -10.82 -21.25
CA GLY A 86 -9.83 -10.65 -22.35
C GLY A 86 -9.61 -9.20 -22.80
N ASN A 87 -10.13 -8.21 -22.06
CA ASN A 87 -10.02 -6.79 -22.38
C ASN A 87 -8.66 -6.22 -21.91
N ILE A 88 -7.61 -6.49 -22.69
CA ILE A 88 -6.23 -6.05 -22.42
C ILE A 88 -6.10 -4.52 -22.28
N PRO A 89 -6.75 -3.67 -23.11
CA PRO A 89 -6.70 -2.21 -22.93
C PRO A 89 -7.23 -1.74 -21.57
N ALA A 90 -8.39 -2.26 -21.14
CA ALA A 90 -8.96 -1.92 -19.84
C ALA A 90 -8.09 -2.44 -18.68
N ALA A 91 -7.50 -3.63 -18.81
CA ALA A 91 -6.57 -4.16 -17.84
C ALA A 91 -5.29 -3.31 -17.75
N GLY A 92 -4.77 -2.81 -18.87
CA GLY A 92 -3.63 -1.88 -18.90
C GLY A 92 -3.91 -0.55 -18.19
N ALA A 93 -5.09 0.03 -18.39
CA ALA A 93 -5.50 1.26 -17.70
C ALA A 93 -5.59 1.09 -16.18
N ASN A 94 -6.20 -0.01 -15.72
CA ASN A 94 -6.27 -0.33 -14.28
C ASN A 94 -4.88 -0.64 -13.72
N LEU A 95 -4.00 -1.30 -14.47
CA LEU A 95 -2.61 -1.53 -14.08
C LEU A 95 -1.85 -0.22 -13.83
N ASN A 96 -2.06 0.79 -14.68
CA ASN A 96 -1.47 2.12 -14.48
C ASN A 96 -1.99 2.79 -13.20
N GLN A 97 -3.30 2.72 -12.95
CA GLN A 97 -3.89 3.23 -11.71
C GLN A 97 -3.30 2.53 -10.47
N ILE A 98 -3.14 1.20 -10.51
CA ILE A 98 -2.49 0.44 -9.44
C ILE A 98 -1.07 0.97 -9.19
N ARG A 99 -0.27 1.21 -10.25
CA ARG A 99 1.09 1.75 -10.09
C ARG A 99 1.09 3.12 -9.44
N ILE A 100 0.23 4.03 -9.87
CA ILE A 100 0.16 5.38 -9.29
C ILE A 100 -0.17 5.32 -7.80
N LEU A 101 -1.17 4.51 -7.42
CA LEU A 101 -1.55 4.35 -6.01
C LEU A 101 -0.46 3.69 -5.17
N VAL A 102 0.24 2.66 -5.70
CA VAL A 102 1.38 2.03 -5.01
C VAL A 102 2.52 3.03 -4.84
N THR A 103 2.86 3.79 -5.88
CA THR A 103 3.92 4.81 -5.81
C THR A 103 3.57 5.91 -4.83
N ALA A 104 2.33 6.41 -4.84
CA ALA A 104 1.87 7.40 -3.86
C ALA A 104 1.98 6.85 -2.44
N ASN A 105 1.55 5.60 -2.21
CA ASN A 105 1.66 4.96 -0.91
C ASN A 105 3.13 4.77 -0.47
N LEU A 106 4.02 4.45 -1.41
CA LEU A 106 5.46 4.37 -1.13
C LEU A 106 6.03 5.73 -0.71
N VAL A 107 5.68 6.81 -1.42
CA VAL A 107 6.10 8.18 -1.06
C VAL A 107 5.60 8.56 0.32
N ILE A 108 4.33 8.26 0.65
CA ILE A 108 3.78 8.49 1.99
C ILE A 108 4.54 7.68 3.04
N GLY A 109 4.84 6.41 2.77
CA GLY A 109 5.62 5.55 3.67
C GLY A 109 7.05 6.05 3.91
N LEU A 110 7.70 6.57 2.87
CA LEU A 110 9.02 7.20 2.98
C LEU A 110 8.95 8.47 3.82
N ALA A 111 7.97 9.35 3.56
CA ALA A 111 7.76 10.55 4.37
C ALA A 111 7.48 10.20 5.84
N ASN A 112 6.65 9.17 6.08
CA ASN A 112 6.34 8.68 7.41
C ASN A 112 7.57 8.10 8.12
N SER A 113 8.46 7.41 7.39
CA SER A 113 9.74 6.90 7.94
C SER A 113 10.68 8.03 8.31
N VAL A 114 10.76 9.08 7.49
CA VAL A 114 11.53 10.29 7.81
C VAL A 114 10.97 10.91 9.10
N ILE A 115 9.67 11.15 9.19
CA ILE A 115 9.02 11.69 10.42
C ILE A 115 9.27 10.79 11.63
N GLY A 116 9.17 9.48 11.49
CA GLY A 116 9.44 8.54 12.57
C GLY A 116 10.89 8.58 13.05
N SER A 117 11.85 8.70 12.13
CA SER A 117 13.28 8.83 12.47
C SER A 117 13.65 10.19 13.05
N THR A 118 13.01 11.28 12.58
CA THR A 118 13.29 12.63 13.04
C THR A 118 12.48 13.03 14.27
N GLY A 119 11.43 12.28 14.61
CA GLY A 119 10.60 12.49 15.81
C GLY A 119 11.33 12.27 17.13
N ARG A 120 12.60 11.80 17.11
CA ARG A 120 13.46 11.82 18.30
C ARG A 120 14.08 13.20 18.57
N TYR A 121 14.05 14.11 17.60
CA TYR A 121 14.67 15.44 17.69
C TYR A 121 13.66 16.58 17.98
N TRP A 122 12.36 16.29 18.02
CA TRP A 122 11.26 17.24 18.22
C TRP A 122 10.08 16.56 18.94
#